data_AF-A0A3D2GYF8-F1
#
_entry.id   AF-A0A3D2GYF8-F1
#
_cell.length_a   1.000
_cell.length_b   1.000
_cell.length_c   1.000
_cell.angle_alpha   90.00
_cell.angle_beta   90.00
_cell.angle_gamma   90.00
#
_symmetry.space_group_name_H-M   'P 1'
#
loop_
_entity.id
_entity.type
_entity.pdbx_description
1 polymer ?
#
loop_
_entity_poly.entity_id
_entity_poly.type
_entity_poly.pdbx_seq_one_letter_code
_entity_poly.pdbx_strand_id
1 'polypeptide(L)'
;EEIARQRRRGADGAHLGQQATAEKVGSIGKIEAPTGGDLFEQLRQVRMALSKLYHVAPFIICSDATLTSMVRRKPETLEGMRSVSGMGEIKTARYGEAFLQVIRPYVAQERKMKANVKLLAERAQSAAFRNPVRTAPKPMPPKPVYTPPPAPTIPDIDWDNLSDPEVLSDAYLSGLTIREMSQKSGLSESWLREKLRSMDLIF
;
A
#
# COMPACT_ATOMS: atom_id res chain seq x y z
N GLU A 1 57.59 35.18 -38.95
CA GLU A 1 58.18 34.15 -38.08
C GLU A 1 57.85 34.45 -36.63
N GLU A 2 57.36 33.57 -35.78
CA GLU A 2 56.80 32.24 -35.97
C GLU A 2 56.12 31.90 -34.63
N ILE A 3 54.90 31.36 -34.70
CA ILE A 3 54.23 30.46 -33.75
C ILE A 3 54.06 30.85 -32.27
N ALA A 4 52.85 31.40 -32.02
CA ALA A 4 52.13 31.35 -30.76
C ALA A 4 52.04 29.92 -30.19
N ARG A 5 52.66 29.71 -29.02
CA ARG A 5 52.63 28.43 -28.27
C ARG A 5 51.29 28.23 -27.55
N GLN A 6 50.40 27.55 -28.26
CA GLN A 6 49.82 26.26 -27.89
C GLN A 6 49.39 26.01 -26.41
N ARG A 7 48.07 26.11 -26.22
CA ARG A 7 47.15 25.21 -25.47
C ARG A 7 47.49 24.80 -24.03
N ARG A 8 46.76 25.42 -23.09
CA ARG A 8 46.35 24.78 -21.83
C ARG A 8 45.16 23.83 -22.09
N ARG A 9 45.34 22.53 -21.86
CA ARG A 9 44.30 21.55 -21.51
C ARG A 9 44.98 20.36 -20.82
N GLY A 10 45.08 20.42 -19.50
CA GLY A 10 45.40 19.26 -18.66
C GLY A 10 44.17 18.37 -18.57
N ALA A 11 44.25 17.19 -19.18
CA ALA A 11 43.29 16.12 -19.06
C ALA A 11 44.04 14.93 -18.44
N ASP A 12 44.18 14.97 -17.13
CA ASP A 12 44.76 13.88 -16.34
C ASP A 12 43.74 12.74 -16.26
N GLY A 13 43.93 11.74 -17.10
CA GLY A 13 43.04 10.59 -17.17
C GLY A 13 43.68 9.42 -17.90
N ALA A 14 44.73 8.83 -17.34
CA ALA A 14 45.25 7.55 -17.81
C ALA A 14 46.13 6.86 -16.77
N HIS A 15 45.55 6.01 -15.93
CA HIS A 15 46.16 4.73 -15.53
C HIS A 15 45.19 3.92 -14.67
N LEU A 16 44.70 2.81 -15.24
CA LEU A 16 44.17 1.58 -14.62
C LEU A 16 43.49 0.85 -15.80
N GLY A 17 44.20 0.05 -16.59
CA GLY A 17 45.03 -1.07 -16.13
C GLY A 17 44.13 -2.28 -15.94
N GLN A 18 44.27 -3.23 -16.86
CA GLN A 18 43.95 -4.66 -16.72
C GLN A 18 42.50 -5.11 -17.02
N GLN A 19 42.33 -5.50 -18.29
CA GLN A 19 41.87 -6.84 -18.72
C GLN A 19 41.03 -7.61 -17.68
N ALA A 20 39.70 -7.58 -17.84
CA ALA A 20 38.81 -8.60 -17.31
C ALA A 20 38.09 -9.26 -18.49
N THR A 21 38.35 -10.55 -18.65
CA THR A 21 37.85 -11.43 -19.71
C THR A 21 36.32 -11.54 -19.66
N ALA A 22 35.71 -11.54 -20.85
CA ALA A 22 34.27 -11.48 -21.08
C ALA A 22 33.49 -12.75 -20.63
N GLU A 23 34.17 -13.77 -20.09
CA GLU A 23 33.57 -15.08 -19.84
C GLU A 23 32.86 -15.20 -18.48
N LYS A 24 33.08 -14.25 -17.55
CA LYS A 24 32.46 -14.28 -16.22
C LYS A 24 31.25 -13.35 -16.07
N VAL A 25 30.58 -13.04 -17.18
CA VAL A 25 29.31 -12.27 -17.20
C VAL A 25 28.08 -13.21 -17.17
N GLY A 26 28.28 -14.54 -17.25
CA GLY A 26 27.22 -15.55 -17.24
C GLY A 26 26.66 -15.92 -15.86
N SER A 27 27.25 -15.44 -14.77
CA SER A 27 26.72 -15.63 -13.40
C SER A 27 26.49 -14.30 -12.71
N ILE A 28 25.77 -13.40 -13.36
CA ILE A 28 25.07 -12.33 -12.64
C ILE A 28 23.95 -13.02 -11.87
N GLY A 29 24.30 -13.50 -10.66
CA GLY A 29 23.34 -14.02 -9.71
C GLY A 29 22.25 -12.98 -9.51
N LYS A 30 21.05 -13.29 -10.02
CA LYS A 30 19.75 -12.72 -9.69
C LYS A 30 19.88 -11.37 -8.97
N ILE A 31 20.17 -10.31 -9.73
CA ILE A 31 19.93 -8.95 -9.22
C ILE A 31 18.41 -8.87 -9.18
N GLU A 32 17.85 -9.20 -8.03
CA GLU A 32 16.44 -9.05 -7.72
C GLU A 32 16.09 -7.59 -7.98
N ALA A 33 15.45 -7.34 -9.12
CA ALA A 33 14.95 -6.03 -9.48
C ALA A 33 14.13 -5.54 -8.28
N PRO A 34 14.41 -4.33 -7.74
CA PRO A 34 13.68 -3.81 -6.61
C PRO A 34 12.18 -3.83 -6.93
N THR A 35 11.44 -4.64 -6.18
CA THR A 35 9.97 -4.66 -6.24
C THR A 35 9.47 -3.42 -5.52
N GLY A 36 9.59 -2.26 -6.17
CA GLY A 36 9.24 -0.95 -5.63
C GLY A 36 10.38 0.07 -5.79
N GLY A 37 10.02 1.28 -6.21
CA GLY A 37 10.94 2.40 -6.45
C GLY A 37 11.05 2.83 -7.91
N ASP A 38 11.37 4.10 -8.14
CA ASP A 38 11.63 4.67 -9.46
C ASP A 38 12.78 3.95 -10.18
N LEU A 39 12.77 3.94 -11.52
CA LEU A 39 13.84 3.37 -12.35
C LEU A 39 15.23 3.86 -11.94
N PHE A 40 15.32 5.09 -11.46
CA PHE A 40 16.56 5.68 -10.96
C PHE A 40 17.20 4.87 -9.83
N GLU A 41 16.40 4.42 -8.86
CA GLU A 41 16.89 3.65 -7.71
C GLU A 41 17.40 2.28 -8.15
N GLN A 42 16.68 1.63 -9.07
CA GLN A 42 17.10 0.35 -9.63
C GLN A 42 18.44 0.47 -10.37
N LEU A 43 18.63 1.52 -11.18
CA LEU A 43 19.90 1.79 -11.85
C LEU A 43 21.03 2.14 -10.85
N ARG A 44 20.71 2.82 -9.74
CA ARG A 44 21.67 3.09 -8.67
C ARG A 44 22.18 1.80 -8.04
N GLN A 45 21.30 0.83 -7.81
CA GLN A 45 21.69 -0.48 -7.28
C GLN A 45 22.55 -1.27 -8.26
N VAL A 46 22.21 -1.29 -9.55
CA VAL A 46 23.05 -1.90 -10.60
C VAL A 46 24.44 -1.26 -10.61
N ARG A 47 24.52 0.07 -10.53
CA ARG A 47 25.80 0.78 -10.43
C ARG A 47 26.61 0.35 -9.22
N MET A 48 25.98 0.14 -8.07
CA MET A 48 26.66 -0.35 -6.86
C MET A 48 27.10 -1.82 -6.98
N ALA A 49 26.31 -2.67 -7.64
CA ALA A 49 26.69 -4.05 -7.91
C ALA A 49 27.91 -4.11 -8.84
N LEU A 50 27.88 -3.33 -9.92
CA LEU A 50 29.00 -3.18 -10.85
C LEU A 50 30.24 -2.59 -10.14
N SER A 51 30.06 -1.60 -9.26
CA SER A 51 31.19 -0.98 -8.53
C SER A 51 31.92 -2.00 -7.67
N LYS A 52 31.17 -2.87 -6.98
CA LYS A 52 31.72 -3.98 -6.19
C LYS A 52 32.43 -5.01 -7.07
N LEU A 53 31.83 -5.38 -8.20
CA LEU A 53 32.38 -6.39 -9.11
C LEU A 53 33.71 -5.96 -9.75
N TYR A 54 33.78 -4.70 -10.18
CA TYR A 54 34.96 -4.15 -10.84
C TYR A 54 35.94 -3.47 -9.88
N HIS A 55 35.67 -3.51 -8.56
CA HIS A 55 36.46 -2.84 -7.52
C HIS A 55 36.75 -1.35 -7.81
N VAL A 56 35.79 -0.66 -8.44
CA VAL A 56 35.86 0.77 -8.76
C VAL A 56 34.80 1.54 -7.99
N ALA A 57 35.01 2.84 -7.78
CA ALA A 57 33.99 3.69 -7.18
C ALA A 57 32.75 3.82 -8.08
N PRO A 58 31.52 3.91 -7.54
CA PRO A 58 30.29 3.93 -8.33
C PRO A 58 30.22 5.11 -9.31
N PHE A 59 30.78 6.28 -8.93
CA PHE A 59 30.80 7.46 -9.81
C PHE A 59 31.66 7.28 -11.07
N ILE A 60 32.65 6.38 -11.04
CA ILE A 60 33.54 6.10 -12.18
C ILE A 60 32.78 5.35 -13.29
N ILE A 61 31.87 4.45 -12.91
CA ILE A 61 31.03 3.72 -13.85
C ILE A 61 30.14 4.72 -14.60
N CYS A 62 29.27 5.42 -13.87
CA CYS A 62 28.45 6.48 -14.42
C CYS A 62 28.11 7.55 -13.37
N SER A 63 28.05 8.80 -13.82
CA SER A 63 27.63 9.92 -12.99
C SER A 63 26.12 9.90 -12.77
N ASP A 64 25.67 10.63 -11.77
CA ASP A 64 24.24 10.75 -11.46
C ASP A 64 23.44 11.42 -12.59
N ALA A 65 24.05 12.38 -13.28
CA ALA A 65 23.49 13.01 -14.47
C ALA A 65 23.26 11.99 -15.61
N THR A 66 24.17 11.02 -15.77
CA THR A 66 24.01 9.92 -16.73
C THR A 66 22.88 9.00 -16.33
N LEU A 67 22.75 8.63 -15.04
CA LEU A 67 21.62 7.84 -14.54
C LEU A 67 20.28 8.54 -14.82
N THR A 68 20.20 9.83 -14.50
CA THR A 68 19.00 10.65 -14.79
C THR A 68 18.68 10.67 -16.29
N SER A 69 19.71 10.77 -17.13
CA SER A 69 19.54 10.73 -18.59
C SER A 69 19.05 9.37 -19.08
N MET A 70 19.52 8.27 -18.49
CA MET A 70 19.01 6.92 -18.78
C MET A 70 17.55 6.76 -18.37
N VAL A 71 17.15 7.30 -17.21
CA VAL A 71 15.75 7.26 -16.75
C VAL A 71 14.84 8.03 -17.68
N ARG A 72 15.31 9.17 -18.22
CA ARG A 72 14.54 9.99 -19.17
C ARG A 72 14.40 9.33 -20.54
N ARG A 73 15.49 8.75 -21.07
CA ARG A 73 15.52 8.17 -22.42
C ARG A 73 15.06 6.71 -22.47
N LYS A 74 15.17 5.97 -21.36
CA LYS A 74 14.85 4.54 -21.22
C LYS A 74 15.33 3.70 -22.42
N PRO A 75 16.64 3.70 -22.70
CA PRO A 75 17.17 2.96 -23.85
C PRO A 75 16.88 1.46 -23.71
N GLU A 76 16.24 0.87 -24.69
CA GLU A 76 15.94 -0.58 -24.73
C GLU A 76 17.01 -1.37 -25.52
N THR A 77 17.93 -0.64 -26.18
CA THR A 77 18.99 -1.16 -27.05
C THR A 77 20.37 -0.58 -26.68
N LEU A 78 21.43 -1.30 -27.05
CA LEU A 78 22.82 -0.85 -26.84
C LEU A 78 23.12 0.43 -27.62
N GLU A 79 22.59 0.58 -28.83
CA GLU A 79 22.76 1.81 -29.63
C GLU A 79 22.09 3.01 -28.95
N GLY A 80 20.86 2.84 -28.46
CA GLY A 80 20.17 3.90 -27.71
C GLY A 80 20.91 4.29 -26.43
N MET A 81 21.64 3.34 -25.84
CA MET A 81 22.46 3.57 -24.67
C MET A 81 23.74 4.37 -24.97
N ARG A 82 24.33 4.22 -26.17
CA ARG A 82 25.44 5.08 -26.64
C ARG A 82 25.00 6.53 -26.84
N SER A 83 23.73 6.77 -27.15
CA SER A 83 23.18 8.12 -27.29
C SER A 83 22.94 8.84 -25.95
N VAL A 84 23.18 8.17 -24.81
CA VAL A 84 23.04 8.76 -23.47
C VAL A 84 24.28 9.57 -23.11
N SER A 85 24.09 10.80 -22.63
CA SER A 85 25.18 11.67 -22.19
C SER A 85 26.00 11.02 -21.05
N GLY A 86 27.30 10.80 -21.30
CA GLY A 86 28.23 10.14 -20.38
C GLY A 86 28.39 8.62 -20.57
N MET A 87 27.66 8.02 -21.51
CA MET A 87 27.83 6.61 -21.93
C MET A 87 28.58 6.51 -23.25
N GLY A 88 29.91 6.61 -23.17
CA GLY A 88 30.79 6.35 -24.32
C GLY A 88 30.80 4.88 -24.73
N GLU A 89 31.35 4.60 -25.91
CA GLU A 89 31.38 3.26 -26.52
C GLU A 89 31.95 2.18 -25.60
N ILE A 90 33.07 2.49 -24.93
CA ILE A 90 33.75 1.58 -24.01
C ILE A 90 32.87 1.23 -22.80
N LYS A 91 32.16 2.21 -22.24
CA LYS A 91 31.28 2.01 -21.06
C LYS A 91 30.03 1.25 -21.47
N THR A 92 29.48 1.56 -22.63
CA THR A 92 28.31 0.85 -23.18
C THR A 92 28.65 -0.58 -23.54
N ALA A 93 29.82 -0.89 -24.07
CA ALA A 93 30.23 -2.27 -24.33
C ALA A 93 30.40 -3.07 -23.02
N ARG A 94 30.96 -2.47 -21.97
CA ARG A 94 31.24 -3.17 -20.70
C ARG A 94 30.04 -3.29 -19.76
N TYR A 95 29.25 -2.23 -19.63
CA TYR A 95 28.17 -2.13 -18.65
C TYR A 95 26.78 -2.05 -19.29
N GLY A 96 26.73 -1.89 -20.62
CA GLY A 96 25.52 -1.87 -21.47
C GLY A 96 24.45 -2.83 -21.03
N GLU A 97 24.80 -4.10 -21.16
CA GLU A 97 23.86 -5.20 -20.94
C GLU A 97 23.34 -5.23 -19.50
N ALA A 98 24.19 -4.95 -18.51
CA ALA A 98 23.78 -4.94 -17.11
C ALA A 98 22.69 -3.90 -16.80
N PHE A 99 22.77 -2.72 -17.41
CA PHE A 99 21.71 -1.72 -17.26
C PHE A 99 20.46 -2.07 -18.10
N LEU A 100 20.64 -2.58 -19.32
CA LEU A 100 19.53 -3.01 -20.18
C LEU A 100 18.69 -4.12 -19.55
N GLN A 101 19.32 -5.04 -18.80
CA GLN A 101 18.63 -6.09 -18.06
C GLN A 101 17.64 -5.55 -17.02
N VAL A 102 17.83 -4.33 -16.53
CA VAL A 102 16.90 -3.68 -15.58
C VAL A 102 15.92 -2.74 -16.29
N ILE A 103 16.37 -2.03 -17.32
CA ILE A 103 15.52 -1.07 -18.06
C ILE A 103 14.40 -1.80 -18.82
N ARG A 104 14.70 -2.91 -19.52
CA ARG A 104 13.72 -3.67 -20.31
C ARG A 104 12.52 -4.16 -19.49
N PRO A 105 12.71 -4.89 -18.37
CA PRO A 105 11.58 -5.34 -17.55
C PRO A 105 10.83 -4.17 -16.92
N TYR A 106 11.52 -3.09 -16.51
CA TYR A 106 10.87 -1.90 -15.97
C TYR A 106 9.93 -1.25 -16.98
N VAL A 107 10.38 -1.04 -18.23
CA VAL A 107 9.56 -0.46 -19.30
C VAL A 107 8.35 -1.36 -19.60
N ALA A 108 8.55 -2.67 -19.65
CA ALA A 108 7.46 -3.62 -19.86
C ALA A 108 6.42 -3.56 -18.71
N GLN A 109 6.89 -3.46 -17.46
CA GLN A 109 6.03 -3.35 -16.28
C GLN A 109 5.29 -2.01 -16.24
N GLU A 110 5.97 -0.90 -16.56
CA GLU A 110 5.35 0.42 -16.66
C GLU A 110 4.26 0.46 -17.74
N ARG A 111 4.51 -0.13 -18.91
CA ARG A 111 3.52 -0.24 -19.99
C ARG A 111 2.29 -1.04 -19.52
N LYS A 112 2.48 -2.17 -18.85
CA LYS A 112 1.39 -2.99 -18.27
C LYS A 112 0.59 -2.20 -17.23
N MET A 113 1.26 -1.47 -16.34
CA MET A 113 0.60 -0.66 -15.32
C MET A 113 -0.25 0.47 -15.94
N LYS A 114 0.31 1.20 -16.91
CA LYS A 114 -0.40 2.25 -17.65
C LYS A 114 -1.62 1.71 -18.39
N ALA A 115 -1.52 0.54 -19.01
CA ALA A 115 -2.65 -0.12 -19.66
C ALA A 115 -3.75 -0.49 -18.66
N ASN A 116 -3.40 -1.00 -17.48
CA ASN A 116 -4.37 -1.34 -16.44
C ASN A 116 -5.07 -0.11 -15.87
N VAL A 117 -4.33 0.99 -15.64
CA VAL A 117 -4.91 2.27 -15.19
C VAL A 117 -5.84 2.84 -16.25
N LYS A 118 -5.47 2.77 -17.54
CA LYS A 118 -6.34 3.19 -18.65
C LYS A 118 -7.64 2.39 -18.69
N LEU A 119 -7.55 1.06 -18.55
CA LEU A 119 -8.73 0.18 -18.50
C LEU A 119 -9.65 0.50 -17.30
N LEU A 120 -9.07 0.79 -16.13
CA LEU A 120 -9.80 1.19 -14.93
C LEU A 120 -10.47 2.56 -15.11
N ALA A 121 -9.78 3.53 -15.72
CA ALA A 121 -10.32 4.84 -16.04
C ALA A 121 -11.48 4.74 -17.05
N GLU A 122 -11.33 3.96 -18.11
CA GLU A 122 -12.40 3.71 -19.09
C GLU A 122 -13.59 2.97 -18.48
N ARG A 123 -13.36 2.00 -17.58
CA ARG A 123 -14.43 1.32 -16.81
C ARG A 123 -15.16 2.26 -15.86
N ALA A 124 -14.46 3.15 -15.17
CA ALA A 124 -15.07 4.16 -14.32
C ALA A 124 -15.93 5.15 -15.13
N GLN A 125 -15.46 5.54 -16.32
CA GLN A 125 -16.19 6.43 -17.23
C GLN A 125 -17.43 5.77 -17.85
N SER A 126 -17.36 4.48 -18.17
CA SER A 126 -18.52 3.72 -18.69
C SER A 126 -19.51 3.30 -17.61
N ALA A 127 -19.08 3.14 -16.34
CA ALA A 127 -19.96 3.02 -15.19
C ALA A 127 -20.73 4.33 -14.90
N ALA A 128 -20.13 5.49 -15.16
CA ALA A 128 -20.79 6.79 -15.01
C ALA A 128 -21.95 7.00 -16.02
N PHE A 129 -21.93 6.33 -17.17
CA PHE A 129 -22.98 6.40 -18.19
C PHE A 129 -24.14 5.41 -17.95
N ARG A 130 -23.97 4.45 -17.04
CA ARG A 130 -24.97 3.46 -16.66
C ARG A 130 -25.42 3.68 -15.22
N ASN A 131 -25.66 4.94 -14.87
CA ASN A 131 -26.45 5.27 -13.69
C ASN A 131 -27.92 5.34 -14.16
N PRO A 132 -28.70 4.25 -14.07
CA PRO A 132 -30.10 4.31 -14.45
C PRO A 132 -30.78 5.23 -13.45
N VAL A 133 -31.17 6.42 -13.92
CA VAL A 133 -32.20 7.30 -13.39
C VAL A 133 -32.07 7.57 -11.88
N ARG A 134 -31.75 8.82 -11.52
CA ARG A 134 -32.28 9.41 -10.28
C ARG A 134 -33.80 9.37 -10.36
N THR A 135 -34.42 8.22 -10.14
CA THR A 135 -35.83 8.17 -9.82
C THR A 135 -35.89 8.84 -8.49
N ALA A 136 -36.58 9.98 -8.42
CA ALA A 136 -36.92 10.59 -7.15
C ALA A 136 -37.34 9.46 -6.19
N PRO A 137 -36.78 9.40 -4.97
CA PRO A 137 -37.22 8.39 -4.02
C PRO A 137 -38.75 8.50 -3.98
N LYS A 138 -39.45 7.39 -4.25
CA LYS A 138 -40.90 7.35 -4.04
C LYS A 138 -41.14 7.94 -2.64
N PRO A 139 -42.06 8.90 -2.46
CA PRO A 139 -42.34 9.44 -1.15
C PRO A 139 -42.55 8.24 -0.23
N MET A 140 -41.71 8.16 0.81
CA MET A 140 -41.86 7.11 1.79
C MET A 140 -43.29 7.22 2.31
N PRO A 141 -44.05 6.12 2.45
CA PRO A 141 -45.24 6.19 3.27
C PRO A 141 -44.83 6.83 4.60
N PRO A 142 -45.63 7.73 5.17
CA PRO A 142 -45.29 8.37 6.43
C PRO A 142 -44.86 7.27 7.39
N LYS A 143 -43.69 7.48 8.04
CA LYS A 143 -43.23 6.57 9.10
C LYS A 143 -44.46 6.32 9.98
N PRO A 144 -44.84 5.06 10.26
CA PRO A 144 -45.94 4.82 11.18
C PRO A 144 -45.59 5.62 12.43
N VAL A 145 -46.46 6.58 12.77
CA VAL A 145 -46.33 7.31 14.01
C VAL A 145 -46.34 6.23 15.07
N TYR A 146 -45.19 5.99 15.69
CA TYR A 146 -45.10 5.07 16.80
C TYR A 146 -45.91 5.70 17.92
N THR A 147 -47.18 5.33 18.00
CA THR A 147 -47.92 5.45 19.24
C THR A 147 -47.27 4.43 20.16
N PRO A 148 -46.58 4.87 21.22
CA PRO A 148 -46.06 3.92 22.20
C PRO A 148 -47.24 3.04 22.62
N PRO A 149 -47.04 1.71 22.73
CA PRO A 149 -48.04 0.88 23.39
C PRO A 149 -48.37 1.53 24.74
N PRO A 150 -49.64 1.49 25.19
CA PRO A 150 -49.98 1.96 26.52
C PRO A 150 -48.97 1.35 27.49
N ALA A 151 -48.41 2.17 28.37
CA ALA A 151 -47.42 1.73 29.34
C ALA A 151 -47.92 0.41 29.94
N PRO A 152 -47.07 -0.64 30.01
CA PRO A 152 -47.48 -1.87 30.66
C PRO A 152 -48.02 -1.46 32.04
N THR A 153 -49.28 -1.82 32.29
CA THR A 153 -49.89 -1.61 33.59
C THR A 153 -48.96 -2.31 34.56
N ILE A 154 -48.20 -1.53 35.34
CA ILE A 154 -47.29 -2.06 36.33
C ILE A 154 -48.19 -2.93 37.23
N PRO A 155 -48.03 -4.27 37.26
CA PRO A 155 -48.76 -5.04 38.24
C PRO A 155 -48.37 -4.48 39.61
N ASP A 156 -49.30 -4.47 40.56
CA ASP A 156 -49.09 -3.98 41.93
C ASP A 156 -48.05 -4.88 42.62
N ILE A 157 -46.79 -4.73 42.23
CA ILE A 157 -45.65 -5.47 42.74
C ILE A 157 -45.39 -4.86 44.11
N ASP A 158 -45.54 -5.67 45.14
CA ASP A 158 -45.24 -5.28 46.51
C ASP A 158 -43.72 -5.13 46.68
N TRP A 159 -43.23 -3.91 46.42
CA TRP A 159 -41.80 -3.59 46.40
C TRP A 159 -41.12 -3.76 47.75
N ASP A 160 -41.89 -3.65 48.84
CA ASP A 160 -41.41 -3.86 50.21
C ASP A 160 -41.04 -5.34 50.46
N ASN A 161 -41.64 -6.27 49.71
CA ASN A 161 -41.41 -7.71 49.87
C ASN A 161 -40.75 -8.38 48.64
N LEU A 162 -40.00 -7.63 47.82
CA LEU A 162 -39.27 -8.18 46.66
C LEU A 162 -38.16 -9.20 47.03
N SER A 163 -37.86 -9.35 48.32
CA SER A 163 -36.97 -10.41 48.81
C SER A 163 -37.62 -11.80 48.80
N ASP A 164 -38.95 -11.85 48.69
CA ASP A 164 -39.71 -13.08 48.58
C ASP A 164 -39.57 -13.68 47.17
N PRO A 165 -39.26 -14.98 47.04
CA PRO A 165 -38.98 -15.61 45.74
C PRO A 165 -40.15 -15.50 44.76
N GLU A 166 -41.40 -15.62 45.22
CA GLU A 166 -42.56 -15.56 44.32
C GLU A 166 -42.70 -14.18 43.68
N VAL A 167 -42.57 -13.11 44.48
CA VAL A 167 -42.63 -11.72 44.03
C VAL A 167 -41.47 -11.37 43.10
N LEU A 168 -40.26 -11.87 43.39
CA LEU A 168 -39.10 -11.67 42.54
C LEU A 168 -39.24 -12.35 41.17
N SER A 169 -39.85 -13.54 41.12
CA SER A 169 -40.11 -14.24 39.86
C SER A 169 -41.17 -13.56 39.02
N ASP A 170 -42.25 -13.07 39.64
CA ASP A 170 -43.33 -12.34 38.97
C ASP A 170 -42.81 -11.02 38.38
N ALA A 171 -41.99 -10.30 39.15
CA ALA A 171 -41.30 -9.10 38.68
C ALA A 171 -40.39 -9.38 37.47
N TYR A 172 -39.61 -10.47 37.47
CA TYR A 172 -38.76 -10.83 36.33
C TYR A 172 -39.58 -11.26 35.09
N LEU A 173 -40.63 -12.06 35.29
CA LEU A 173 -41.50 -12.55 34.20
C LEU A 173 -42.38 -11.45 33.60
N SER A 174 -42.71 -10.40 34.38
CA SER A 174 -43.38 -9.20 33.88
C SER A 174 -42.50 -8.34 32.96
N GLY A 175 -41.24 -8.74 32.74
CA GLY A 175 -40.33 -8.13 31.78
C GLY A 175 -39.43 -7.05 32.36
N LEU A 176 -39.38 -6.89 33.69
CA LEU A 176 -38.45 -5.97 34.32
C LEU A 176 -37.02 -6.50 34.28
N THR A 177 -36.08 -5.60 34.01
CA THR A 177 -34.65 -5.94 34.08
C THR A 177 -34.16 -5.98 35.53
N ILE A 178 -33.09 -6.74 35.77
CA ILE A 178 -32.41 -6.81 37.08
C ILE A 178 -32.06 -5.42 37.61
N ARG A 179 -31.68 -4.51 36.71
CA ARG A 179 -31.32 -3.14 37.07
C ARG A 179 -32.53 -2.32 37.52
N GLU A 180 -33.68 -2.51 36.88
CA GLU A 180 -34.94 -1.86 37.29
C GLU A 180 -35.43 -2.37 38.66
N MET A 181 -35.32 -3.69 38.90
CA MET A 181 -35.63 -4.30 40.20
C MET A 181 -34.73 -3.77 41.32
N SER A 182 -33.42 -3.65 41.05
CA SER A 182 -32.44 -3.08 41.99
C SER A 182 -32.73 -1.62 42.32
N GLN A 183 -33.04 -0.80 41.31
CA GLN A 183 -33.34 0.63 41.51
C GLN A 183 -34.61 0.88 42.33
N LYS A 184 -35.60 0.00 42.25
CA LYS A 184 -36.89 0.17 42.96
C LYS A 184 -36.90 -0.44 44.37
N SER A 185 -36.21 -1.56 44.58
CA SER A 185 -36.15 -2.23 45.90
C SER A 185 -34.95 -1.84 46.76
N GLY A 186 -33.91 -1.24 46.16
CA GLY A 186 -32.64 -0.99 46.84
C GLY A 186 -31.77 -2.26 47.05
N LEU A 187 -32.20 -3.41 46.55
CA LEU A 187 -31.43 -4.66 46.60
C LEU A 187 -30.27 -4.63 45.58
N SER A 188 -29.15 -5.27 45.91
CA SER A 188 -27.99 -5.36 45.01
C SER A 188 -28.31 -6.23 43.78
N GLU A 189 -27.89 -5.78 42.59
CA GLU A 189 -28.00 -6.55 41.34
C GLU A 189 -27.33 -7.93 41.44
N SER A 190 -26.26 -8.07 42.23
CA SER A 190 -25.59 -9.36 42.45
C SER A 190 -26.47 -10.33 43.24
N TRP A 191 -27.18 -9.83 44.26
CA TRP A 191 -28.09 -10.62 45.07
C TRP A 191 -29.32 -11.07 44.26
N LEU A 192 -29.89 -10.15 43.47
CA LEU A 192 -31.02 -10.46 42.58
C LEU A 192 -30.63 -11.53 41.54
N ARG A 193 -29.42 -11.45 40.98
CA ARG A 193 -28.92 -12.45 40.02
C ARG A 193 -28.71 -13.82 40.65
N GLU A 194 -28.10 -13.85 41.83
CA GLU A 194 -27.90 -15.11 42.55
C GLU A 194 -29.24 -15.76 42.92
N LYS A 195 -30.22 -14.94 43.34
CA LYS A 195 -31.55 -15.43 43.69
C LYS A 195 -32.35 -15.91 42.49
N LEU A 196 -32.33 -15.17 41.37
CA LEU A 196 -32.95 -15.60 40.12
C LEU A 196 -32.30 -16.87 39.52
N ARG A 197 -30.97 -17.02 39.67
CA ARG A 197 -30.24 -18.23 39.28
C ARG A 197 -30.64 -19.42 40.16
N SER A 198 -30.80 -19.20 41.47
CA SER A 198 -31.32 -20.23 42.38
C SER A 198 -32.75 -20.68 42.05
N MET A 199 -33.48 -19.90 41.26
CA MET A 199 -34.84 -20.19 40.79
C MET A 199 -34.90 -20.66 39.33
N ASP A 200 -33.74 -20.93 38.70
CA ASP A 200 -33.58 -21.37 37.31
C ASP A 200 -34.14 -20.38 36.25
N LEU A 201 -34.38 -19.11 36.65
CA LEU A 201 -34.92 -18.09 35.75
C LEU A 201 -33.85 -17.46 34.86
N ILE A 202 -32.59 -17.54 35.29
CA ILE A 202 -31.43 -17.04 34.55
C ILE A 202 -30.25 -18.01 34.70
N PHE A 203 -29.41 -18.06 33.67
CA PHE A 203 -28.19 -18.88 33.63
C PHE A 203 -26.96 -18.07 34.09
#